data_AF-A0A1V2B4N7-F1
#
_entry.id   AF-A0A1V2B4N7-F1
#
_cell.length_a   1.000
_cell.length_b   1.000
_cell.length_c   1.000
_cell.angle_alpha   90.00
_cell.angle_beta   90.00
_cell.angle_gamma   90.00
#
_symmetry.space_group_name_H-M   'P 1'
#
loop_
_entity.id
_entity.type
_entity.pdbx_description
1 polymer ?
#
loop_
_entity_poly.entity_id
_entity_poly.type
_entity_poly.pdbx_seq_one_letter_code
_entity_poly.pdbx_strand_id
1 'polypeptide(L)'
;MRYPVYEAYETLLKQRDGYHTKWDKDPKTTIQAFLKHYPQYSNHSWKDSTYLRYYAMLQLGDDEAATTSRAMFKKLEQRQQSANYAARFFPPMHAQLLFTDLAGTGLKRQLQYLDSTAVFHESKRLQFYPQIFDNANANSVNWSRYKPEYFLAPNPVNWLAIFTPFILFITTLGVIASFVFKRNNIQ
;
A
#
# COMPACT_ATOMS: atom_id res chain seq x y z
N MET A 1 12.66 -16.47 -5.74
CA MET A 1 11.54 -15.56 -6.06
C MET A 1 12.01 -14.56 -7.12
N ARG A 2 11.28 -14.36 -8.23
CA ARG A 2 11.70 -13.46 -9.34
C ARG A 2 11.79 -11.97 -8.95
N TYR A 3 11.03 -11.56 -7.93
CA TYR A 3 10.97 -10.19 -7.44
C TYR A 3 11.14 -10.16 -5.90
N PRO A 4 12.37 -10.24 -5.39
CA PRO A 4 12.66 -10.00 -3.96
C PRO A 4 12.46 -8.51 -3.62
N VAL A 5 11.97 -8.22 -2.42
CA VAL A 5 11.56 -6.87 -1.98
C VAL A 5 12.50 -6.42 -0.85
N TYR A 6 13.75 -6.12 -1.20
CA TYR A 6 14.75 -5.65 -0.24
C TYR A 6 14.47 -4.21 0.24
N GLU A 7 13.77 -3.44 -0.60
CA GLU A 7 13.32 -2.08 -0.34
C GLU A 7 12.45 -1.97 0.90
N ALA A 8 11.82 -3.06 1.38
CA ALA A 8 11.05 -3.05 2.61
C ALA A 8 11.93 -2.70 3.82
N TYR A 9 13.10 -3.32 3.92
CA TYR A 9 14.06 -3.04 4.98
C TYR A 9 14.65 -1.64 4.83
N GLU A 10 15.04 -1.25 3.61
CA GLU A 10 15.59 0.08 3.34
C GLU A 10 14.57 1.20 3.62
N THR A 11 13.30 0.99 3.28
CA THR A 11 12.22 1.95 3.56
C THR A 11 12.04 2.14 5.06
N LEU A 12 12.05 1.04 5.83
CA LEU A 12 11.97 1.11 7.29
C LEU A 12 13.14 1.90 7.87
N LEU A 13 14.37 1.62 7.42
CA LEU A 13 15.56 2.32 7.88
C LEU A 13 15.51 3.81 7.52
N LYS A 14 15.21 4.16 6.26
CA LYS A 14 15.15 5.55 5.83
C LYS A 14 14.06 6.34 6.53
N GLN A 15 12.88 5.76 6.75
CA GLN A 15 11.81 6.44 7.47
C GLN A 15 12.22 6.70 8.91
N ARG A 16 12.76 5.67 9.57
CA ARG A 16 13.17 5.73 10.97
C ARG A 16 14.32 6.71 11.17
N ASP A 17 15.39 6.59 10.39
CA ASP A 17 16.56 7.47 10.49
C ASP A 17 16.21 8.90 10.05
N GLY A 18 15.39 9.05 9.01
CA GLY A 18 14.89 10.33 8.52
C GLY A 18 14.00 11.07 9.52
N TYR A 19 13.39 10.37 10.49
CA TYR A 19 12.75 11.00 11.64
C TYR A 19 13.73 11.20 12.80
N HIS A 20 14.41 10.14 13.26
CA HIS A 20 15.16 10.18 14.51
C HIS A 20 16.36 11.12 14.44
N THR A 21 17.08 11.16 13.32
CA THR A 21 18.24 12.05 13.16
C THR A 21 17.87 13.54 13.19
N LYS A 22 16.58 13.90 13.07
CA LYS A 22 16.14 15.30 13.09
C LYS A 22 16.07 15.89 14.50
N TRP A 23 16.08 15.05 15.53
CA TRP A 23 16.21 15.52 16.91
C TRP A 23 17.55 16.24 17.14
N ASP A 24 18.60 15.78 16.44
CA ASP A 24 19.96 16.32 16.52
C ASP A 24 20.24 17.46 15.50
N LYS A 25 19.33 17.72 14.56
CA LYS A 25 19.49 18.77 13.54
C LYS A 25 18.85 20.09 13.98
N ASP A 26 19.30 21.19 13.36
CA ASP A 26 18.70 22.51 13.53
C ASP A 26 17.19 22.45 13.22
N PRO A 27 16.31 22.75 14.21
CA PRO A 27 14.86 22.76 14.02
C PRO A 27 14.42 23.62 12.84
N LYS A 28 15.11 24.74 12.59
CA LYS A 28 14.76 25.70 11.55
C LYS A 28 14.84 25.06 10.17
N THR A 29 15.85 24.23 9.91
CA THR A 29 16.02 23.52 8.64
C THR A 29 14.91 22.50 8.39
N THR A 30 14.51 21.76 9.43
CA THR A 30 13.43 20.77 9.38
C THR A 30 12.09 21.47 9.12
N ILE A 31 11.82 22.55 9.84
CA ILE A 31 10.57 23.31 9.69
C ILE A 31 10.50 23.98 8.32
N GLN A 32 11.60 24.54 7.81
CA GLN A 32 11.62 25.13 6.46
C GLN A 32 11.33 24.09 5.37
N ALA A 33 11.90 22.89 5.49
CA ALA A 33 11.59 21.79 4.56
C ALA A 33 10.10 21.39 4.64
N PHE A 34 9.55 21.28 5.84
CA PHE A 34 8.12 21.02 6.05
C PHE A 34 7.23 22.12 5.46
N LEU A 35 7.55 23.40 5.68
CA LEU A 35 6.79 24.53 5.14
C LEU A 35 6.91 24.65 3.61
N LYS A 36 7.99 24.12 3.02
CA LYS A 36 8.10 23.97 1.57
C LYS A 36 7.14 22.88 1.05
N HIS A 37 7.00 21.79 1.80
CA HIS A 37 6.04 20.72 1.48
C HIS A 37 4.59 21.21 1.67
N TYR A 38 4.32 21.95 2.74
CA TYR A 38 3.00 22.48 3.09
C TYR A 38 3.01 24.00 3.31
N PRO A 39 3.05 24.81 2.23
CA PRO A 39 3.13 26.27 2.31
C PRO A 39 1.94 26.93 3.02
N GLN A 40 0.79 26.28 3.07
CA GLN A 40 -0.40 26.78 3.75
C GLN A 40 -0.19 27.02 5.25
N TYR A 41 0.84 26.41 5.86
CA TYR A 41 1.14 26.55 7.28
C TYR A 41 2.22 27.60 7.60
N SER A 42 2.70 28.36 6.61
CA SER A 42 3.78 29.35 6.81
C SER A 42 3.42 30.49 7.77
N ASN A 43 2.14 30.74 8.02
CA ASN A 43 1.67 31.77 8.93
C ASN A 43 1.75 31.37 10.42
N HIS A 44 1.99 30.09 10.73
CA HIS A 44 2.11 29.65 12.12
C HIS A 44 3.50 29.99 12.69
N SER A 45 3.53 30.50 13.92
CA SER A 45 4.80 30.82 14.60
C SER A 45 5.55 29.53 14.95
N TRP A 46 6.70 29.33 14.33
CA TRP A 46 7.55 28.17 14.56
C TRP A 46 8.46 28.30 15.77
N LYS A 47 8.65 29.51 16.31
CA LYS A 47 9.65 29.78 17.36
C LYS A 47 9.32 29.10 18.70
N ASP A 48 8.03 28.83 18.95
CA ASP A 48 7.56 28.27 20.23
C ASP A 48 6.75 26.97 20.08
N SER A 49 6.57 26.44 18.85
CA SER A 49 5.71 25.28 18.61
C SER A 49 6.50 23.96 18.60
N THR A 50 6.55 23.29 19.76
CA THR A 50 7.09 21.93 19.91
C THR A 50 6.39 20.94 18.96
N TYR A 51 5.08 21.10 18.76
CA TYR A 51 4.31 20.22 17.89
C TYR A 51 4.61 20.43 16.40
N LEU A 52 4.76 21.68 15.94
CA LEU A 52 5.17 21.94 14.55
C LEU A 52 6.51 21.27 14.25
N ARG A 53 7.49 21.40 15.16
CA ARG A 53 8.77 20.70 15.02
C ARG A 53 8.56 19.19 14.96
N TYR A 54 7.79 18.62 15.88
CA TYR A 54 7.53 17.18 15.93
C TYR A 54 6.93 16.64 14.62
N TYR A 55 5.87 17.26 14.11
CA TYR A 55 5.22 16.83 12.87
C TYR A 55 6.06 17.12 11.62
N ALA A 56 6.88 18.18 11.63
CA ALA A 56 7.86 18.42 10.59
C ALA A 56 8.89 17.27 10.49
N MET A 57 9.40 16.78 11.64
CA MET A 57 10.33 15.65 11.65
C MET A 57 9.68 14.36 11.13
N LEU A 58 8.42 14.10 11.51
CA LEU A 58 7.67 12.95 10.99
C LEU A 58 7.51 13.02 9.47
N GLN A 59 7.11 14.18 8.94
CA GLN A 59 6.96 14.36 7.49
C GLN A 59 8.28 14.19 6.74
N LEU A 60 9.39 14.69 7.28
CA LEU A 60 10.69 14.53 6.64
C LEU A 60 11.15 13.05 6.62
N GLY A 61 10.79 12.26 7.64
CA GLY A 61 11.00 10.81 7.62
C GLY A 61 10.22 10.15 6.48
N ASP A 62 8.96 10.54 6.29
CA ASP A 62 8.13 10.05 5.18
C ASP A 62 8.72 10.47 3.81
N ASP A 63 9.17 11.72 3.68
CA ASP A 63 9.76 12.26 2.45
C ASP A 63 11.08 11.55 2.08
N GLU A 64 11.94 11.26 3.06
CA GLU A 64 13.20 10.52 2.84
C GLU A 64 12.97 9.06 2.42
N ALA A 65 11.90 8.44 2.93
CA ALA A 65 11.50 7.08 2.58
C ALA A 65 10.67 6.99 1.29
N ALA A 66 10.18 8.11 0.74
CA ALA A 66 9.22 8.13 -0.36
C ALA A 66 9.71 7.38 -1.61
N THR A 67 11.00 7.50 -1.95
CA THR A 67 11.57 6.82 -3.12
C THR A 67 11.67 5.32 -2.92
N THR A 68 12.12 4.85 -1.76
CA THR A 68 12.23 3.41 -1.47
C THR A 68 10.87 2.77 -1.26
N SER A 69 9.92 3.49 -0.64
CA SER A 69 8.54 3.05 -0.52
C SER A 69 7.89 2.84 -1.88
N ARG A 70 8.03 3.80 -2.81
CA ARG A 70 7.54 3.64 -4.20
C ARG A 70 8.19 2.46 -4.91
N ALA A 71 9.49 2.26 -4.74
CA ALA A 71 10.20 1.11 -5.31
C ALA A 71 9.71 -0.23 -4.72
N MET A 72 9.47 -0.28 -3.40
CA MET A 72 8.88 -1.41 -2.70
C MET A 72 7.51 -1.77 -3.27
N PHE A 73 6.59 -0.81 -3.38
CA PHE A 73 5.25 -1.02 -3.94
C PHE A 73 5.31 -1.52 -5.38
N LYS A 74 6.13 -0.89 -6.23
CA LYS A 74 6.34 -1.32 -7.62
C LYS A 74 6.81 -2.78 -7.71
N LYS A 75 7.71 -3.22 -6.83
CA LYS A 75 8.15 -4.63 -6.83
C LYS A 75 7.07 -5.59 -6.33
N LEU A 76 6.25 -5.18 -5.37
CA LEU A 76 5.11 -5.99 -4.92
C LEU A 76 4.08 -6.15 -6.04
N GLU A 77 3.82 -5.11 -6.84
CA GLU A 77 2.98 -5.20 -8.03
C GLU A 77 3.56 -6.17 -9.07
N GLN A 78 4.86 -6.06 -9.37
CA GLN A 78 5.55 -6.98 -10.29
C GLN A 78 5.48 -8.43 -9.81
N ARG A 79 5.60 -8.65 -8.49
CA ARG A 79 5.44 -9.97 -7.87
C ARG A 79 4.03 -10.52 -8.10
N GLN A 80 2.99 -9.71 -7.86
CA GLN A 80 1.61 -10.13 -8.11
C GLN A 80 1.36 -10.43 -9.59
N GLN A 81 1.87 -9.59 -10.51
CA GLN A 81 1.74 -9.82 -11.95
C GLN A 81 2.42 -11.11 -12.39
N SER A 82 3.60 -11.42 -11.83
CA SER A 82 4.30 -12.67 -12.10
C SER A 82 3.51 -13.88 -11.58
N ALA A 83 2.89 -13.78 -10.41
CA ALA A 83 2.03 -14.83 -9.86
C ALA A 83 0.79 -15.04 -10.76
N ASN A 84 0.14 -13.97 -11.18
CA ASN A 84 -0.99 -14.02 -12.12
C ASN A 84 -0.58 -14.64 -13.47
N TYR A 85 0.62 -14.35 -13.96
CA TYR A 85 1.13 -14.95 -15.19
C TYR A 85 1.24 -16.47 -15.05
N ALA A 86 1.92 -16.94 -13.99
CA ALA A 86 2.08 -18.36 -13.76
C ALA A 86 0.74 -19.06 -13.46
N ALA A 87 -0.21 -18.39 -12.80
CA ALA A 87 -1.51 -18.96 -12.45
C ALA A 87 -2.31 -19.43 -13.69
N ARG A 88 -2.12 -18.76 -14.84
CA ARG A 88 -2.74 -19.17 -16.11
C ARG A 88 -2.41 -20.60 -16.53
N PHE A 89 -1.28 -21.14 -16.07
CA PHE A 89 -0.80 -22.48 -16.44
C PHE A 89 -0.88 -23.49 -15.29
N PHE A 90 -1.07 -23.03 -14.05
CA PHE A 90 -1.09 -23.88 -12.86
C PHE A 90 -2.43 -23.73 -12.12
N PRO A 91 -3.42 -24.63 -12.37
CA PRO A 91 -4.76 -24.52 -11.81
C PRO A 91 -4.83 -24.40 -10.27
N PRO A 92 -4.01 -25.13 -9.48
CA PRO A 92 -4.02 -24.95 -8.03
C PRO A 92 -3.64 -23.52 -7.61
N MET A 93 -2.67 -22.92 -8.31
CA MET A 93 -2.22 -21.56 -8.01
C MET A 93 -3.25 -20.52 -8.46
N HIS A 94 -3.94 -20.74 -9.58
CA HIS A 94 -5.09 -19.93 -9.99
C HIS A 94 -6.21 -19.97 -8.95
N ALA A 95 -6.56 -21.16 -8.45
CA ALA A 95 -7.56 -21.32 -7.39
C ALA A 95 -7.16 -20.56 -6.11
N GLN A 96 -5.89 -20.66 -5.69
CA GLN A 96 -5.39 -19.95 -4.52
C GLN A 96 -5.48 -18.42 -4.68
N LEU A 97 -5.06 -17.88 -5.83
CA LEU A 97 -5.14 -16.45 -6.09
C LEU A 97 -6.60 -15.98 -6.18
N LEU A 98 -7.47 -16.78 -6.77
CA LEU A 98 -8.91 -16.50 -6.81
C LEU A 98 -9.53 -16.39 -5.42
N PHE A 99 -9.29 -17.38 -4.55
CA PHE A 99 -9.86 -17.37 -3.19
C PHE A 99 -9.38 -16.18 -2.38
N THR A 100 -8.10 -15.81 -2.50
CA THR A 100 -7.55 -14.64 -1.82
C THR A 100 -8.12 -13.31 -2.35
N ASP A 101 -8.39 -13.19 -3.65
CA ASP A 101 -9.03 -11.99 -4.20
C ASP A 101 -10.53 -11.91 -3.83
N LEU A 102 -11.25 -13.04 -3.82
CA LEU A 102 -12.63 -13.11 -3.36
C LEU A 102 -12.76 -12.77 -1.86
N ALA A 103 -11.84 -13.27 -1.04
CA ALA A 103 -11.78 -12.96 0.39
C ALA A 103 -11.28 -11.54 0.70
N GLY A 104 -10.79 -10.80 -0.30
CA GLY A 104 -10.24 -9.46 -0.09
C GLY A 104 -8.84 -9.46 0.56
N THR A 105 -8.18 -10.62 0.66
CA THR A 105 -6.90 -10.80 1.38
C THR A 105 -5.69 -10.92 0.45
N GLY A 106 -5.90 -10.88 -0.87
CA GLY A 106 -4.82 -10.89 -1.85
C GLY A 106 -3.92 -9.65 -1.81
N LEU A 107 -2.68 -9.78 -2.28
CA LEU A 107 -1.69 -8.69 -2.24
C LEU A 107 -2.18 -7.41 -2.94
N LYS A 108 -2.88 -7.54 -4.08
CA LYS A 108 -3.47 -6.38 -4.78
C LYS A 108 -4.38 -5.58 -3.84
N ARG A 109 -5.22 -6.25 -3.05
CA ARG A 109 -6.15 -5.62 -2.10
C ARG A 109 -5.40 -4.95 -0.96
N GLN A 110 -4.37 -5.61 -0.44
CA GLN A 110 -3.51 -5.03 0.58
C GLN A 110 -2.82 -3.74 0.09
N LEU A 111 -2.31 -3.71 -1.15
CA LEU A 111 -1.66 -2.51 -1.70
C LEU A 111 -2.66 -1.36 -1.85
N GLN A 112 -3.87 -1.63 -2.35
CA GLN A 112 -4.92 -0.62 -2.47
C GLN A 112 -5.36 -0.08 -1.09
N TYR A 113 -5.44 -0.96 -0.09
CA TYR A 113 -5.74 -0.57 1.29
C TYR A 113 -4.66 0.35 1.85
N LEU A 114 -3.37 0.00 1.70
CA LEU A 114 -2.26 0.82 2.18
C LEU A 114 -2.21 2.18 1.51
N ASP A 115 -2.42 2.25 0.19
CA ASP A 115 -2.50 3.50 -0.57
C ASP A 115 -3.66 4.39 -0.08
N SER A 116 -4.85 3.80 0.07
CA SER A 116 -6.03 4.51 0.60
C SER A 116 -5.82 4.99 2.04
N THR A 117 -5.11 4.19 2.85
CA THR A 117 -4.77 4.52 4.24
C THR A 117 -3.80 5.71 4.30
N ALA A 118 -2.81 5.78 3.40
CA ALA A 118 -1.89 6.91 3.31
C ALA A 118 -2.66 8.21 2.99
N VAL A 119 -3.52 8.19 1.98
CA VAL A 119 -4.38 9.34 1.60
C VAL A 119 -5.30 9.75 2.74
N PHE A 120 -5.95 8.77 3.40
CA PHE A 120 -6.82 9.02 4.53
C PHE A 120 -6.08 9.71 5.68
N HIS A 121 -4.92 9.18 6.10
CA HIS A 121 -4.16 9.76 7.20
C HIS A 121 -3.55 11.11 6.86
N GLU A 122 -3.10 11.34 5.61
CA GLU A 122 -2.68 12.66 5.18
C GLU A 122 -3.82 13.67 5.31
N SER A 123 -5.01 13.35 4.80
CA SER A 123 -6.20 14.20 4.92
C SER A 123 -6.53 14.53 6.38
N LYS A 124 -6.49 13.55 7.29
CA LYS A 124 -6.73 13.80 8.71
C LYS A 124 -5.64 14.68 9.32
N ARG A 125 -4.35 14.41 9.06
CA ARG A 125 -3.22 15.23 9.55
C ARG A 125 -3.40 16.68 9.14
N LEU A 126 -3.64 16.94 7.86
CA LEU A 126 -3.81 18.31 7.34
C LEU A 126 -5.02 19.04 7.95
N GLN A 127 -6.10 18.33 8.28
CA GLN A 127 -7.24 18.93 8.99
C GLN A 127 -6.93 19.33 10.43
N PHE A 128 -6.04 18.60 11.11
CA PHE A 128 -5.71 18.85 12.52
C PHE A 128 -4.50 19.76 12.72
N TYR A 129 -3.60 19.85 11.75
CA TYR A 129 -2.37 20.65 11.83
C TYR A 129 -2.58 22.07 12.32
N PRO A 130 -3.53 22.89 11.80
CA PRO A 130 -3.74 24.24 12.31
C PRO A 130 -4.02 24.28 13.82
N GLN A 131 -4.96 23.44 14.28
CA GLN A 131 -5.35 23.37 15.69
C GLN A 131 -4.20 22.89 16.58
N ILE A 132 -3.42 21.92 16.11
CA ILE A 132 -2.24 21.41 16.81
C ILE A 132 -1.15 22.49 16.90
N PHE A 133 -0.87 23.20 15.79
CA PHE A 133 0.18 24.20 15.74
C PHE A 133 -0.15 25.45 16.56
N ASP A 134 -1.43 25.79 16.65
CA ASP A 134 -1.95 26.88 17.48
C ASP A 134 -2.18 26.49 18.94
N ASN A 135 -1.80 25.26 19.35
CA ASN A 135 -2.02 24.71 20.69
C ASN A 135 -3.49 24.82 21.14
N ALA A 136 -4.43 24.63 20.23
CA ALA A 136 -5.86 24.70 20.52
C ALA A 136 -6.26 23.61 21.54
N ASN A 137 -7.19 23.95 22.43
CA ASN A 137 -7.72 23.00 23.40
C ASN A 137 -8.50 21.89 22.68
N ALA A 138 -8.28 20.62 23.05
CA ALA A 138 -8.98 19.47 22.46
C ALA A 138 -10.51 19.56 22.55
N ASN A 139 -11.06 20.27 23.55
CA ASN A 139 -12.50 20.49 23.71
C ASN A 139 -13.08 21.47 22.67
N SER A 140 -12.23 22.23 21.97
CA SER A 140 -12.66 23.11 20.88
C SER A 140 -12.95 22.34 19.57
N VAL A 141 -12.53 21.07 19.50
CA VAL A 141 -12.74 20.22 18.34
C VAL A 141 -14.12 19.58 18.42
N ASN A 142 -14.92 19.73 17.37
CA ASN A 142 -16.17 18.98 17.24
C ASN A 142 -15.87 17.52 16.86
N TRP A 143 -15.60 16.67 17.86
CA TRP A 143 -15.27 15.26 17.67
C TRP A 143 -16.38 14.47 16.95
N SER A 144 -17.64 14.87 17.08
CA SER A 144 -18.79 14.18 16.44
C SER A 144 -18.76 14.20 14.91
N ARG A 145 -18.00 15.14 14.31
CA ARG A 145 -17.78 15.22 12.86
C ARG A 145 -16.90 14.07 12.35
N TYR A 146 -16.03 13.52 13.20
CA TYR A 146 -15.07 12.49 12.80
C TYR A 146 -15.67 11.11 13.02
N LYS A 147 -15.97 10.42 11.92
CA LYS A 147 -16.50 9.06 11.93
C LYS A 147 -15.46 8.08 11.37
N PRO A 148 -15.49 6.81 11.79
CA PRO A 148 -14.71 5.77 11.14
C PRO A 148 -15.04 5.72 9.65
N GLU A 149 -14.00 5.63 8.82
CA GLU A 149 -14.11 5.37 7.39
C GLU A 149 -13.60 3.96 7.11
N TYR A 150 -14.28 3.25 6.23
CA TYR A 150 -13.96 1.87 5.90
C TYR A 150 -13.50 1.80 4.45
N PHE A 151 -12.40 1.09 4.24
CA PHE A 151 -11.93 0.79 2.89
C PHE A 151 -12.80 -0.31 2.27
N LEU A 152 -13.51 0.04 1.20
CA LEU A 152 -14.32 -0.88 0.42
C LEU A 152 -13.82 -0.87 -1.02
N ALA A 153 -13.16 -1.96 -1.42
CA ALA A 153 -12.66 -2.11 -2.78
C ALA A 153 -13.72 -2.85 -3.63
N PRO A 154 -14.08 -2.35 -4.83
CA PRO A 154 -14.97 -3.07 -5.72
C PRO A 154 -14.42 -4.46 -6.04
N ASN A 155 -15.26 -5.49 -5.97
CA ASN A 155 -14.91 -6.86 -6.36
C ASN A 155 -15.79 -7.36 -7.50
N PRO A 156 -15.69 -6.79 -8.72
CA PRO A 156 -16.45 -7.28 -9.85
C PRO A 156 -15.98 -8.69 -10.20
N VAL A 157 -16.85 -9.67 -9.98
CA VAL A 157 -16.58 -11.08 -10.30
C VAL A 157 -16.73 -11.27 -11.80
N ASN A 158 -15.63 -11.59 -12.49
CA ASN A 158 -15.67 -12.00 -13.89
C ASN A 158 -15.66 -13.53 -13.98
N TRP A 159 -16.86 -14.12 -14.02
CA TRP A 159 -17.04 -15.58 -14.07
C TRP A 159 -16.33 -16.24 -15.25
N LEU A 160 -16.32 -15.59 -16.42
CA LEU A 160 -15.61 -16.10 -17.59
C LEU A 160 -14.10 -16.19 -17.33
N ALA A 161 -13.51 -15.13 -16.79
CA ALA A 161 -12.08 -15.11 -16.46
C ALA A 161 -11.71 -16.14 -15.38
N ILE A 162 -12.62 -16.42 -14.44
CA ILE A 162 -12.43 -17.41 -13.38
C ILE A 162 -12.36 -18.83 -13.95
N PHE A 163 -13.34 -19.21 -14.77
CA PHE A 163 -13.47 -20.60 -15.23
C PHE A 163 -12.61 -20.93 -16.45
N THR A 164 -12.19 -19.94 -17.24
CA THR A 164 -11.43 -20.18 -18.48
C THR A 164 -10.17 -21.04 -18.28
N PRO A 165 -9.28 -20.77 -17.30
CA PRO A 165 -8.09 -21.59 -17.10
C PRO A 165 -8.40 -23.04 -16.70
N PHE A 166 -9.45 -23.25 -15.91
CA PHE A 166 -9.89 -24.59 -15.51
C PHE A 166 -10.44 -25.37 -16.70
N ILE A 167 -11.30 -24.75 -17.50
CA ILE A 167 -11.87 -25.37 -18.70
C ILE A 167 -10.74 -25.77 -19.65
N LEU A 168 -9.83 -24.84 -19.97
CA LEU A 168 -8.68 -25.12 -20.86
C LEU A 168 -7.82 -26.28 -20.35
N PHE A 169 -7.56 -26.32 -19.04
CA PHE A 169 -6.76 -27.38 -18.44
C PHE A 169 -7.47 -28.74 -18.51
N ILE A 170 -8.75 -28.80 -18.14
CA ILE A 170 -9.57 -30.02 -18.20
C ILE A 170 -9.69 -30.52 -19.64
N THR A 171 -9.96 -29.64 -20.60
CA THR A 171 -10.04 -30.02 -22.02
C THR A 171 -8.72 -30.56 -22.54
N THR A 172 -7.60 -29.95 -22.13
CA THR A 172 -6.26 -30.40 -22.54
C THR A 172 -5.96 -31.80 -22.01
N LEU A 173 -6.22 -32.04 -20.72
CA LEU A 173 -6.06 -33.37 -20.12
C LEU A 173 -6.99 -34.40 -20.75
N GLY A 174 -8.24 -34.04 -21.06
CA GLY A 174 -9.20 -34.92 -21.72
C GLY A 174 -8.75 -35.34 -23.13
N VAL A 175 -8.19 -34.41 -23.90
CA VAL A 175 -7.62 -34.69 -25.23
C VAL A 175 -6.40 -35.60 -25.12
N ILE A 176 -5.48 -35.32 -24.19
CA ILE A 176 -4.28 -36.15 -23.97
C ILE A 176 -4.68 -37.56 -23.53
N ALA A 177 -5.60 -37.69 -22.57
CA ALA A 177 -6.10 -38.97 -22.11
C ALA A 177 -6.71 -39.76 -23.27
N SER A 178 -7.59 -39.14 -24.06
CA SER A 178 -8.22 -39.78 -25.23
C SER A 178 -7.20 -40.27 -26.25
N PHE A 179 -6.14 -39.51 -26.49
CA PHE A 179 -5.06 -39.91 -27.40
C PHE A 179 -4.26 -41.11 -26.85
N VAL A 180 -3.95 -41.11 -25.56
CA VAL A 180 -3.23 -42.21 -24.89
C VAL A 180 -4.06 -43.49 -24.87
N PHE A 181 -5.35 -43.42 -24.52
CA PHE A 181 -6.25 -44.57 -24.53
C PHE A 181 -6.39 -45.19 -25.92
N LYS A 182 -6.59 -44.36 -26.96
CA LYS A 182 -6.65 -44.82 -28.36
C LYS A 182 -5.35 -45.48 -28.82
N ARG A 183 -4.18 -44.96 -28.39
CA ARG A 183 -2.88 -45.51 -28.76
C ARG A 183 -2.60 -46.87 -28.10
N ASN A 184 -3.08 -47.08 -26.88
CA ASN A 184 -2.74 -48.26 -26.08
C ASN A 184 -3.76 -49.42 -26.19
N ASN A 185 -4.81 -49.31 -27.03
CA ASN A 185 -5.88 -50.32 -27.17
C ASN A 185 -6.50 -50.77 -25.83
N ILE A 186 -6.49 -49.89 -24.83
CA ILE A 186 -7.18 -50.13 -23.56
C ILE A 186 -8.63 -49.72 -23.82
N GLN A 187 -9.50 -50.70 -24.10
CA GLN A 187 -10.95 -50.53 -24.17
C GLN A 187 -11.52 -50.31 -22.76
#